data_AF-A0A850ZHP4-F1
#
_entry.id   AF-A0A850ZHP4-F1
#
_cell.length_a   1.000
_cell.length_b   1.000
_cell.length_c   1.000
_cell.angle_alpha   90.00
_cell.angle_beta   90.00
_cell.angle_gamma   90.00
#
_symmetry.space_group_name_H-M   'P 1'
#
loop_
_entity.id
_entity.type
_entity.pdbx_description
1 polymer ?
#
loop_
_entity_poly.entity_id
_entity_poly.type
_entity_poly.pdbx_seq_one_letter_code
_entity_poly.pdbx_strand_id
1 'polypeptide(L)'
;LLIFCLPFRILYHSTNRWMFGRIFCKVVGTLFYMNMYISIVLLGLISLDRYIKINKSVKRPKMLTTTRSVQICCTVWVIALTGFIVVVAPSFFKNENSNSTKCFHYRSKQNAEKTEAILNYITVLIFWVVFFLLILSYVKIAKNLLKISRRRANFPNAGKYTKTARNSFIVLIIFTICFVPYHMFRFVYITSQLQTPSCYWMEIIHTCNEVMLIFSSFNSCLDPVMYFLMSRSVRKTVFQLICRKLHGESSLNLESTSDIKLGQYAQERLSTTTPHSSYSRKKSDFNV
;
A
#
# COMPACT_ATOMS: atom_id res chain seq x y z
N LEU A 1 -7.28 4.82 -7.68
CA LEU A 1 -6.69 6.06 -8.25
C LEU A 1 -5.38 5.79 -8.98
N LEU A 2 -4.37 5.17 -8.35
CA LEU A 2 -3.07 4.91 -9.00
C LEU A 2 -3.15 4.03 -10.27
N ILE A 3 -3.94 2.95 -10.25
CA ILE A 3 -4.14 2.08 -11.42
C ILE A 3 -4.58 2.86 -12.66
N PHE A 4 -5.39 3.90 -12.48
CA PHE A 4 -5.81 4.79 -13.57
C PHE A 4 -4.70 5.76 -13.98
N CYS A 5 -3.97 6.35 -13.04
CA CYS A 5 -3.00 7.42 -13.33
C CYS A 5 -1.66 6.90 -13.88
N LEU A 6 -1.22 5.71 -13.46
CA LEU A 6 0.11 5.18 -13.76
C LEU A 6 0.34 4.93 -15.25
N PRO A 7 -0.57 4.30 -16.03
CA PRO A 7 -0.36 4.07 -17.46
C PRO A 7 -0.07 5.36 -18.24
N PHE A 8 -0.81 6.43 -17.96
CA PHE A 8 -0.60 7.72 -18.63
C PHE A 8 0.70 8.40 -18.23
N ARG A 9 1.11 8.29 -16.95
CA ARG A 9 2.41 8.78 -16.48
C ARG A 9 3.57 7.99 -17.09
N ILE A 10 3.45 6.67 -17.19
CA ILE A 10 4.46 5.81 -17.84
C ILE A 10 4.59 6.19 -19.31
N LEU A 11 3.47 6.37 -20.03
CA LEU A 11 3.49 6.78 -21.43
C LEU A 11 4.15 8.16 -21.62
N TYR A 12 3.86 9.11 -20.73
CA TYR A 12 4.50 10.43 -20.74
C TYR A 12 6.02 10.34 -20.54
N HIS A 13 6.47 9.60 -19.52
CA HIS A 13 7.89 9.45 -19.20
C HIS A 13 8.64 8.63 -20.27
N SER A 14 7.96 7.71 -20.97
CA SER A 14 8.56 6.94 -22.07
C SER A 14 8.71 7.75 -23.35
N THR A 15 7.73 8.61 -23.67
CA THR A 15 7.71 9.38 -24.93
C THR A 15 8.23 10.80 -24.78
N ASN A 16 8.44 11.26 -23.55
CA ASN A 16 8.74 12.65 -23.19
C ASN A 16 7.73 13.68 -23.74
N ARG A 17 6.53 13.23 -24.15
CA ARG A 17 5.49 14.05 -24.79
C ARG A 17 4.10 13.69 -24.29
N TRP A 18 3.34 14.70 -23.88
CA TRP A 18 1.95 14.56 -23.47
C TRP A 18 1.01 14.80 -24.65
N MET A 19 0.19 13.81 -25.00
CA MET A 19 -0.69 13.83 -26.18
C MET A 19 -2.17 14.09 -25.87
N PHE A 20 -2.56 14.02 -24.59
CA PHE A 20 -3.98 13.99 -24.19
C PHE A 20 -4.56 15.36 -23.80
N GLY A 21 -3.85 16.44 -24.12
CA GLY A 21 -4.25 17.81 -23.80
C GLY A 21 -4.06 18.21 -22.33
N ARG A 22 -4.10 19.52 -22.07
CA ARG A 22 -3.74 20.10 -20.77
C ARG A 22 -4.72 19.72 -19.64
N ILE A 23 -6.01 19.66 -19.93
CA ILE A 23 -7.04 19.34 -18.93
C ILE A 23 -6.77 17.92 -18.38
N PHE A 24 -6.54 16.96 -19.26
CA PHE A 24 -6.24 15.59 -18.85
C PHE A 24 -4.93 15.50 -18.05
N CYS A 25 -3.90 16.28 -18.44
CA CYS A 25 -2.67 16.40 -17.66
C CYS A 25 -2.94 16.88 -16.21
N LYS A 26 -3.75 17.93 -16.04
CA LYS A 26 -4.09 18.46 -14.70
C LYS A 26 -4.94 17.46 -13.92
N VAL A 27 -5.88 16.76 -14.56
CA VAL A 27 -6.69 15.69 -13.93
C VAL A 27 -5.79 14.56 -13.43
N VAL A 28 -4.98 13.95 -14.30
CA VAL A 28 -4.09 12.83 -13.94
C VAL A 28 -3.11 13.24 -12.84
N GLY A 29 -2.54 14.44 -12.93
CA GLY A 29 -1.62 14.96 -11.93
C GLY A 29 -2.30 15.17 -10.57
N THR A 30 -3.49 15.77 -10.58
CA THR A 30 -4.25 16.05 -9.34
C THR A 30 -4.76 14.76 -8.70
N LEU A 31 -5.24 13.77 -9.48
CA LEU A 31 -5.65 12.46 -8.95
C LEU A 31 -4.49 11.70 -8.30
N PHE A 32 -3.29 11.81 -8.87
CA PHE A 32 -2.10 11.20 -8.29
C PHE A 32 -1.76 11.80 -6.91
N TYR A 33 -1.73 13.13 -6.81
CA TYR A 33 -1.52 13.82 -5.54
C TYR A 33 -2.66 13.59 -4.53
N MET A 34 -3.91 13.58 -5.00
CA MET A 34 -5.09 13.26 -4.20
C MET A 34 -4.93 11.87 -3.56
N ASN A 35 -4.49 10.86 -4.32
CA ASN A 35 -4.23 9.52 -3.78
C ASN A 35 -3.17 9.53 -2.68
N MET A 36 -2.07 10.26 -2.89
CA MET A 36 -1.00 10.40 -1.88
C MET A 36 -1.54 11.02 -0.59
N TYR A 37 -2.26 12.14 -0.68
CA TYR A 37 -2.76 12.84 0.52
C TYR A 37 -3.88 12.08 1.23
N ILE A 38 -4.80 11.43 0.50
CA ILE A 38 -5.78 10.53 1.11
C ILE A 38 -5.07 9.42 1.88
N SER A 39 -4.04 8.80 1.28
CA SER A 39 -3.25 7.75 1.93
C SER A 39 -2.57 8.25 3.21
N ILE A 40 -1.96 9.43 3.18
CA ILE A 40 -1.33 10.07 4.34
C ILE A 40 -2.34 10.26 5.48
N VAL A 41 -3.51 10.83 5.17
CA VAL A 41 -4.55 11.11 6.16
C VAL A 41 -5.11 9.81 6.74
N LEU A 42 -5.44 8.82 5.91
CA LEU A 42 -5.97 7.54 6.37
C LEU A 42 -4.97 6.78 7.25
N LEU A 43 -3.70 6.70 6.86
CA LEU A 43 -2.67 6.05 7.67
C LEU A 43 -2.36 6.80 8.96
N GLY A 44 -2.40 8.14 8.93
CA GLY A 44 -2.31 8.98 10.12
C GLY A 44 -3.46 8.71 11.10
N LEU A 45 -4.69 8.63 10.60
CA LEU A 45 -5.87 8.31 11.40
C LEU A 45 -5.82 6.88 11.97
N ILE A 46 -5.37 5.89 11.18
CA ILE A 46 -5.16 4.51 11.64
C ILE A 46 -4.11 4.49 12.77
N SER A 47 -3.01 5.22 12.60
CA SER A 47 -1.96 5.34 13.62
C SER A 47 -2.47 6.00 14.90
N LEU A 48 -3.27 7.07 14.77
CA LEU A 48 -3.85 7.79 15.90
C LEU A 48 -4.89 6.95 16.65
N ASP A 49 -5.77 6.23 15.94
CA ASP A 49 -6.72 5.27 16.54
C ASP A 49 -5.96 4.24 17.40
N ARG A 50 -4.87 3.69 16.86
CA ARG A 50 -4.03 2.73 17.57
C ARG A 50 -3.35 3.35 18.80
N TYR A 51 -2.82 4.57 18.67
CA TYR A 51 -2.26 5.33 19.80
C TYR A 51 -3.28 5.48 20.93
N ILE A 52 -4.49 5.95 20.60
CA ILE A 52 -5.56 6.16 21.58
C ILE A 52 -5.92 4.85 22.28
N LYS A 53 -6.04 3.74 21.54
CA LYS A 53 -6.34 2.41 22.10
C LYS A 53 -5.26 1.92 23.07
N ILE A 54 -3.99 2.10 22.72
CA ILE A 54 -2.86 1.67 23.56
C ILE A 54 -2.73 2.55 24.81
N ASN A 55 -2.95 3.85 24.70
CA ASN A 55 -2.78 4.78 25.83
C ASN A 55 -4.00 4.82 26.76
N LYS A 56 -5.23 4.67 26.25
CA LYS A 56 -6.47 4.74 27.05
C LYS A 56 -6.93 3.43 27.68
N SER A 57 -6.29 2.28 27.47
CA SER A 57 -6.80 1.04 28.11
C SER A 57 -6.78 1.05 29.65
N VAL A 58 -6.21 2.09 30.29
CA VAL A 58 -6.30 2.30 31.74
C VAL A 58 -7.65 2.93 32.18
N LYS A 59 -8.41 3.58 31.28
CA LYS A 59 -9.75 4.13 31.58
C LYS A 59 -10.68 3.92 30.39
N ARG A 60 -11.68 3.04 30.54
CA ARG A 60 -12.72 2.64 29.55
C ARG A 60 -12.62 3.38 28.21
N PRO A 61 -11.95 2.81 27.19
CA PRO A 61 -11.80 3.50 25.93
C PRO A 61 -13.17 3.65 25.26
N LYS A 62 -13.59 4.89 24.99
CA LYS A 62 -14.62 5.14 23.97
C LYS A 62 -14.02 4.71 22.64
N MET A 63 -14.33 3.47 22.21
CA MET A 63 -13.89 2.91 20.94
C MET A 63 -14.35 3.85 19.82
N LEU A 64 -13.50 4.13 18.83
CA LEU A 64 -14.03 4.57 17.54
C LEU A 64 -14.89 3.42 17.03
N THR A 65 -16.21 3.62 17.07
CA THR A 65 -17.14 2.66 16.51
C THR A 65 -16.89 2.55 15.00
N THR A 66 -17.26 1.41 14.41
CA THR A 66 -17.19 1.23 12.95
C THR A 66 -17.88 2.39 12.24
N THR A 67 -19.03 2.84 12.74
CA THR A 67 -19.77 4.01 12.24
C THR A 67 -18.94 5.29 12.24
N ARG A 68 -18.23 5.61 13.33
CA ARG A 68 -17.37 6.81 13.38
C ARG A 68 -16.19 6.70 12.42
N SER A 69 -15.62 5.50 12.27
CA SER A 69 -14.51 5.28 11.33
C SER A 69 -14.98 5.49 9.88
N VAL A 70 -16.17 4.98 9.53
CA VAL A 70 -16.80 5.21 8.22
C VAL A 70 -17.08 6.70 8.01
N GLN A 71 -17.66 7.39 9.01
CA GLN A 71 -17.91 8.84 8.93
C GLN A 71 -16.62 9.62 8.65
N ILE A 72 -15.54 9.35 9.38
CA ILE A 72 -14.24 9.99 9.17
C ILE A 72 -13.72 9.71 7.76
N CYS A 73 -13.78 8.47 7.29
CA CYS A 73 -13.37 8.12 5.93
C CYS A 73 -14.19 8.88 4.87
N CYS A 74 -15.52 8.94 5.02
CA CYS A 74 -16.38 9.71 4.12
C CYS A 74 -16.01 11.20 4.12
N THR A 75 -15.78 11.80 5.30
CA THR A 75 -15.34 13.19 5.41
C THR A 75 -14.01 13.43 4.69
N VAL A 76 -13.03 12.53 4.83
CA VAL A 76 -11.74 12.63 4.13
C VAL A 76 -11.94 12.60 2.61
N TRP A 77 -12.81 11.71 2.12
CA TRP A 77 -13.13 11.62 0.69
C TRP A 77 -13.83 12.87 0.16
N VAL A 78 -14.81 13.40 0.90
CA VAL A 78 -15.51 14.64 0.53
C VAL A 78 -14.52 15.79 0.44
N ILE A 79 -13.67 16.00 1.46
CA ILE A 79 -12.66 17.06 1.46
C ILE A 79 -11.71 16.90 0.26
N ALA A 80 -11.25 15.67 -0.02
CA ALA A 80 -10.35 15.40 -1.12
C ALA A 80 -11.01 15.66 -2.49
N LEU A 81 -12.28 15.31 -2.66
CA LEU A 81 -13.05 15.59 -3.88
C LEU A 81 -13.30 17.09 -4.05
N THR A 82 -13.63 17.81 -2.98
CA THR A 82 -13.76 19.27 -3.01
C THR A 82 -12.43 19.91 -3.43
N GLY A 83 -11.31 19.49 -2.84
CA GLY A 83 -9.98 19.97 -3.23
C GLY A 83 -9.63 19.67 -4.68
N PHE A 84 -9.97 18.47 -5.16
CA PHE A 84 -9.82 18.09 -6.56
C PHE A 84 -10.59 19.04 -7.49
N ILE A 85 -11.86 19.32 -7.18
CA ILE A 85 -12.71 20.22 -7.97
C ILE A 85 -12.11 21.63 -7.97
N VAL A 86 -11.68 22.16 -6.81
CA VAL A 86 -11.09 23.50 -6.70
C VAL A 86 -9.84 23.65 -7.56
N VAL A 87 -8.99 22.62 -7.62
CA VAL A 87 -7.74 22.65 -8.40
C VAL A 87 -7.98 22.47 -9.90
N VAL A 88 -8.95 21.63 -10.29
CA VAL A 88 -9.15 21.24 -11.69
C VAL A 88 -10.20 22.10 -12.39
N ALA A 89 -11.30 22.49 -11.73
CA ALA A 89 -12.38 23.25 -12.35
C ALA A 89 -11.91 24.53 -13.10
N PRO A 90 -10.98 25.35 -12.56
CA PRO A 90 -10.49 26.53 -13.28
C PRO A 90 -9.81 26.21 -14.62
N SER A 91 -9.29 24.99 -14.79
CA SER A 91 -8.64 24.56 -16.05
C SER A 91 -9.62 24.24 -17.17
N PHE A 92 -10.89 23.97 -16.86
CA PHE A 92 -11.94 23.80 -17.86
C PHE A 92 -12.46 25.13 -18.41
N PHE A 93 -12.44 26.19 -17.60
CA PHE A 93 -12.92 27.52 -17.99
C PHE A 93 -11.83 28.40 -18.63
N LYS A 94 -10.55 28.05 -18.44
CA LYS A 94 -9.44 28.74 -19.11
C LYS A 94 -9.22 28.14 -20.50
N ASN A 95 -9.65 28.87 -21.53
CA ASN A 95 -9.42 28.52 -22.93
C ASN A 95 -7.96 28.81 -23.33
N GLU A 96 -7.02 27.99 -22.83
CA GLU A 96 -5.61 28.06 -23.23
C GLU A 96 -5.27 26.93 -24.20
N ASN A 97 -5.43 27.21 -25.50
CA ASN A 97 -4.88 26.42 -26.60
C ASN A 97 -3.34 26.51 -26.64
N SER A 98 -2.67 26.02 -25.59
CA SER A 98 -1.21 25.86 -25.65
C SER A 98 -0.89 24.40 -25.93
N ASN A 99 -0.29 24.13 -27.09
CA ASN A 99 0.30 22.86 -27.51
C ASN A 99 1.58 22.52 -26.70
N SER A 100 1.53 22.68 -25.38
CA SER A 100 2.63 22.28 -24.50
C SER A 100 2.64 20.78 -24.40
N THR A 101 3.68 20.16 -24.97
CA THR A 101 3.94 18.73 -24.87
C THR A 101 4.49 18.33 -23.50
N LYS A 102 4.91 19.29 -22.67
CA LYS A 102 5.34 19.04 -21.29
C LYS A 102 4.16 19.05 -20.32
N CYS A 103 4.09 18.00 -19.49
CA CYS A 103 3.09 17.80 -18.45
C CYS A 103 3.81 17.55 -17.10
N PHE A 104 3.14 17.83 -15.97
CA PHE A 104 3.71 17.69 -14.62
C PHE A 104 4.94 18.56 -14.30
N HIS A 105 5.35 19.44 -15.22
CA HIS A 105 6.32 20.50 -14.93
C HIS A 105 5.61 21.68 -14.26
N TYR A 106 6.28 22.29 -13.29
CA TYR A 106 5.85 23.58 -12.75
C TYR A 106 5.97 24.62 -13.87
N ARG A 107 4.85 25.20 -14.31
CA ARG A 107 4.84 26.11 -15.46
C ARG A 107 4.92 27.54 -14.98
N SER A 108 5.81 28.30 -15.61
CA SER A 108 5.96 29.71 -15.26
C SER A 108 4.77 30.54 -15.75
N LYS A 109 3.93 31.02 -14.81
CA LYS A 109 2.98 32.13 -14.96
C LYS A 109 2.95 32.96 -13.66
N GLN A 110 3.66 34.10 -13.66
CA GLN A 110 3.97 35.00 -12.53
C GLN A 110 2.90 35.19 -11.43
N ASN A 111 1.60 35.23 -11.74
CA ASN A 111 0.54 35.51 -10.74
C ASN A 111 -0.20 34.25 -10.24
N ALA A 112 -0.31 33.20 -11.05
CA ALA A 112 -0.92 31.94 -10.61
C ALA A 112 0.08 31.09 -9.78
N GLU A 113 1.38 31.30 -9.99
CA GLU A 113 2.48 30.63 -9.30
C GLU A 113 2.50 30.89 -7.80
N LYS A 114 2.37 32.16 -7.35
CA LYS A 114 2.55 32.50 -5.93
C LYS A 114 1.53 31.78 -5.07
N THR A 115 0.27 31.76 -5.48
CA THR A 115 -0.79 31.03 -4.78
C THR A 115 -0.56 29.52 -4.81
N GLU A 116 -0.22 28.93 -5.96
CA GLU A 116 0.06 27.48 -6.04
C GLU A 116 1.30 27.10 -5.20
N ALA A 117 2.37 27.90 -5.21
CA ALA A 117 3.57 27.69 -4.41
C ALA A 117 3.28 27.79 -2.91
N ILE A 118 2.56 28.83 -2.48
CA ILE A 118 2.16 29.02 -1.08
C ILE A 118 1.32 27.84 -0.60
N LEU A 119 0.32 27.40 -1.39
CA LEU A 119 -0.49 26.23 -1.04
C LEU A 119 0.34 24.95 -0.94
N ASN A 120 1.30 24.73 -1.85
CA ASN A 120 2.21 23.59 -1.78
C ASN A 120 3.10 23.67 -0.52
N TYR A 121 3.63 24.84 -0.16
CA TYR A 121 4.40 25.02 1.07
C TYR A 121 3.58 24.76 2.33
N ILE A 122 2.36 25.31 2.40
CA ILE A 122 1.43 25.06 3.51
C ILE A 122 1.16 23.56 3.62
N THR A 123 0.94 22.88 2.50
CA THR A 123 0.68 21.44 2.48
C THR A 123 1.87 20.63 2.99
N VAL A 124 3.10 20.97 2.56
CA VAL A 124 4.34 20.35 3.07
C VAL A 124 4.50 20.62 4.57
N LEU A 125 4.26 21.85 5.03
CA LEU A 125 4.34 22.20 6.45
C LEU A 125 3.34 21.39 7.29
N ILE A 126 2.08 21.29 6.84
CA ILE A 126 1.04 20.48 7.49
C ILE A 126 1.48 19.03 7.59
N PHE A 127 2.05 18.46 6.51
CA PHE A 127 2.58 17.09 6.54
C PHE A 127 3.63 16.91 7.64
N TRP A 128 4.60 17.83 7.75
CA TRP A 128 5.65 17.74 8.78
C TRP A 128 5.09 17.87 10.19
N VAL A 129 4.15 18.79 10.42
CA VAL A 129 3.46 18.91 11.72
C VAL A 129 2.78 17.59 12.09
N VAL A 130 2.01 17.01 11.16
CA VAL A 130 1.34 15.71 11.38
C VAL A 130 2.35 14.60 11.64
N PHE A 131 3.44 14.54 10.87
CA PHE A 131 4.50 13.55 11.04
C PHE A 131 5.16 13.65 12.42
N PHE A 132 5.55 14.85 12.88
CA PHE A 132 6.14 15.03 14.20
C PHE A 132 5.17 14.66 15.32
N LEU A 133 3.89 15.04 15.22
CA LEU A 133 2.86 14.64 16.19
C LEU A 133 2.71 13.11 16.25
N LEU A 134 2.75 12.43 15.10
CA LEU A 134 2.77 10.97 15.04
C LEU A 134 4.01 10.42 15.76
N ILE A 135 5.22 10.86 15.40
CA ILE A 135 6.47 10.40 16.05
C ILE A 135 6.41 10.57 17.56
N LEU A 136 6.00 11.74 18.07
CA LEU A 136 5.88 12.00 19.51
C LEU A 136 4.87 11.07 20.18
N SER A 137 3.75 10.78 19.52
CA SER A 137 2.76 9.81 20.02
C SER A 137 3.37 8.41 20.13
N TYR A 138 4.16 7.98 19.14
CA TYR A 138 4.83 6.69 19.12
C TYR A 138 5.95 6.56 20.15
N VAL A 139 6.74 7.61 20.35
CA VAL A 139 7.74 7.65 21.43
C VAL A 139 7.08 7.49 22.80
N LYS A 140 5.92 8.16 23.02
CA LYS A 140 5.13 8.01 24.26
C LYS A 140 4.59 6.58 24.41
N ILE A 141 4.11 5.96 23.34
CA ILE A 141 3.71 4.54 23.34
C ILE A 141 4.88 3.65 23.76
N ALA A 142 6.04 3.81 23.11
CA ALA A 142 7.23 3.02 23.37
C ALA A 142 7.63 3.10 24.85
N LYS A 143 7.72 4.32 25.38
CA LYS A 143 8.06 4.57 26.79
C LYS A 143 7.03 3.96 27.75
N ASN A 144 5.74 4.08 27.44
CA ASN A 144 4.69 3.48 28.26
C ASN A 144 4.76 1.94 28.24
N LEU A 145 5.01 1.33 27.09
CA LEU A 145 5.18 -0.12 26.97
C LEU A 145 6.40 -0.62 27.74
N LEU A 146 7.53 0.09 27.63
CA LEU A 146 8.74 -0.22 28.41
C LEU A 146 8.46 -0.13 29.91
N LYS A 147 7.77 0.93 30.36
CA LYS A 147 7.37 1.09 31.77
C LYS A 147 6.45 -0.03 32.26
N ILE A 148 5.48 -0.44 31.44
CA ILE A 148 4.57 -1.55 31.77
C ILE A 148 5.33 -2.88 31.84
N SER A 149 6.20 -3.15 30.86
CA SER A 149 7.00 -4.39 30.81
C SER A 149 7.91 -4.55 32.03
N ARG A 150 8.52 -3.45 32.51
CA ARG A 150 9.36 -3.46 33.73
C ARG A 150 8.56 -3.64 35.02
N ARG A 151 7.30 -3.17 35.07
CA ARG A 151 6.49 -3.17 36.31
C ARG A 151 5.60 -4.40 36.49
N ARG A 152 5.24 -5.11 35.42
CA ARG A 152 4.27 -6.22 35.47
C ARG A 152 4.63 -7.34 34.49
N ALA A 153 5.57 -8.20 34.87
CA ALA A 153 5.94 -9.41 34.11
C ALA A 153 4.72 -10.35 33.86
N ASN A 154 3.71 -10.33 34.74
CA ASN A 154 2.53 -11.21 34.67
C ASN A 154 1.21 -10.46 34.37
N PHE A 155 1.20 -9.54 33.40
CA PHE A 155 -0.05 -8.85 33.05
C PHE A 155 -0.94 -9.67 32.10
N PRO A 156 -2.20 -9.98 32.46
CA PRO A 156 -3.14 -10.58 31.52
C PRO A 156 -3.32 -9.63 30.32
N ASN A 157 -3.26 -10.16 29.10
CA ASN A 157 -3.27 -9.45 27.80
C ASN A 157 -1.96 -8.73 27.35
N ALA A 158 -0.81 -8.91 28.01
CA ALA A 158 0.47 -8.32 27.56
C ALA A 158 0.80 -8.63 26.08
N GLY A 159 0.55 -9.86 25.62
CA GLY A 159 0.78 -10.27 24.23
C GLY A 159 -0.13 -9.60 23.18
N LYS A 160 -1.36 -9.19 23.55
CA LYS A 160 -2.22 -8.39 22.66
C LYS A 160 -1.71 -6.95 22.53
N TYR A 161 -1.17 -6.44 23.63
CA TYR A 161 -0.58 -5.11 23.72
C TYR A 161 0.68 -4.98 22.87
N THR A 162 1.64 -5.90 23.03
CA THR A 162 2.88 -5.93 22.23
C THR A 162 2.59 -6.11 20.74
N LYS A 163 1.61 -6.96 20.38
CA LYS A 163 1.18 -7.12 18.98
C LYS A 163 0.60 -5.83 18.41
N THR A 164 -0.27 -5.14 19.17
CA THR A 164 -0.88 -3.88 18.71
C THR A 164 0.20 -2.82 18.53
N ALA A 165 1.12 -2.69 19.48
CA ALA A 165 2.26 -1.78 19.39
C ALA A 165 3.16 -2.06 18.18
N ARG A 166 3.55 -3.32 17.98
CA ARG A 166 4.35 -3.76 16.82
C ARG A 166 3.69 -3.40 15.50
N ASN A 167 2.39 -3.69 15.37
CA ASN A 167 1.62 -3.36 14.17
C ASN A 167 1.61 -1.84 13.92
N SER A 168 1.48 -1.03 14.97
CA SER A 168 1.55 0.43 14.83
C SER A 168 2.95 0.90 14.39
N PHE A 169 4.03 0.35 14.94
CA PHE A 169 5.40 0.68 14.51
C PHE A 169 5.65 0.35 13.03
N ILE A 170 5.12 -0.77 12.55
CA ILE A 170 5.21 -1.15 11.13
C ILE A 170 4.53 -0.09 10.25
N VAL A 171 3.33 0.37 10.64
CA VAL A 171 2.62 1.43 9.91
C VAL A 171 3.42 2.73 9.88
N LEU A 172 4.04 3.11 11.00
CA LEU A 172 4.91 4.30 11.07
C LEU A 172 6.12 4.18 10.13
N ILE A 173 6.77 3.03 10.07
CA ILE A 173 7.93 2.79 9.19
C ILE A 173 7.50 2.91 7.72
N ILE A 174 6.39 2.26 7.34
CA ILE A 174 5.85 2.34 5.97
C ILE A 174 5.52 3.79 5.63
N PHE A 175 4.81 4.50 6.51
CA PHE A 175 4.49 5.92 6.33
C PHE A 175 5.76 6.76 6.11
N THR A 176 6.80 6.51 6.91
CA THR A 176 8.07 7.24 6.84
C THR A 176 8.75 7.00 5.50
N ILE A 177 8.95 5.75 5.09
CA ILE A 177 9.64 5.38 3.85
C ILE A 177 8.87 5.87 2.62
N CYS A 178 7.55 5.81 2.63
CA CYS A 178 6.74 6.21 1.48
C CYS A 178 6.64 7.74 1.33
N PHE A 179 6.42 8.49 2.41
CA PHE A 179 6.03 9.90 2.28
C PHE A 179 7.12 10.90 2.64
N VAL A 180 8.04 10.57 3.55
CA VAL A 180 9.06 11.52 4.01
C VAL A 180 10.05 11.90 2.89
N PRO A 181 10.57 10.97 2.06
CA PRO A 181 11.50 11.34 0.99
C PRO A 181 10.92 12.40 0.05
N TYR A 182 9.66 12.22 -0.36
CA TYR A 182 8.94 13.18 -1.19
C TYR A 182 8.79 14.55 -0.51
N HIS A 183 8.25 14.61 0.70
CA HIS A 183 7.98 15.90 1.36
C HIS A 183 9.26 16.64 1.78
N MET A 184 10.34 15.91 2.03
CA MET A 184 11.66 16.48 2.29
C MET A 184 12.22 17.15 1.03
N PHE A 185 12.20 16.45 -0.10
CA PHE A 185 12.69 17.02 -1.35
C PHE A 185 11.75 18.07 -1.95
N ARG A 186 10.44 17.98 -1.66
CA ARG A 186 9.44 18.91 -2.20
C ARG A 186 9.71 20.36 -1.81
N PHE A 187 10.27 20.61 -0.63
CA PHE A 187 10.69 21.94 -0.22
C PHE A 187 11.76 22.54 -1.16
N VAL A 188 12.77 21.74 -1.49
CA VAL A 188 13.85 22.11 -2.43
C VAL A 188 13.26 22.35 -3.82
N TYR A 189 12.38 21.45 -4.28
CA TYR A 189 11.71 21.60 -5.57
C TYR A 189 10.93 22.92 -5.66
N ILE A 190 10.08 23.26 -4.68
CA ILE A 190 9.31 24.51 -4.74
C ILE A 190 10.25 25.73 -4.70
N THR A 191 11.32 25.69 -3.90
CA THR A 191 12.30 26.79 -3.80
C THR A 191 13.02 27.01 -5.13
N SER A 192 13.49 25.93 -5.76
CA SER A 192 14.20 26.04 -7.04
C SER A 192 13.31 26.62 -8.13
N GLN A 193 12.01 26.30 -8.12
CA GLN A 193 11.07 26.86 -9.10
C GLN A 193 10.90 28.38 -8.96
N LEU A 194 11.10 28.95 -7.76
CA LEU A 194 11.04 30.40 -7.52
C LEU A 194 12.34 31.13 -7.91
N GLN A 195 13.47 30.42 -7.99
CA GLN A 195 14.80 30.98 -8.22
C GLN A 195 15.26 30.86 -9.68
N THR A 196 14.45 30.28 -10.58
CA THR A 196 14.74 30.12 -12.01
C THR A 196 16.17 29.62 -12.31
N PRO A 197 16.55 28.40 -11.88
CA PRO A 197 17.88 27.84 -12.10
C PRO A 197 18.12 27.55 -13.60
N SER A 198 19.36 27.30 -13.99
CA SER A 198 19.70 26.87 -15.35
C SER A 198 18.90 25.63 -15.78
N CYS A 199 18.68 25.47 -17.08
CA CYS A 199 17.90 24.35 -17.65
C CYS A 199 18.40 22.97 -17.17
N TYR A 200 19.72 22.76 -17.08
CA TYR A 200 20.32 21.53 -16.57
C TYR A 200 19.87 21.19 -15.13
N TRP A 201 20.02 22.14 -14.21
CA TRP A 201 19.59 21.96 -12.81
C TRP A 201 18.07 21.84 -12.67
N MET A 202 17.30 22.53 -13.50
CA MET A 202 15.84 22.43 -13.54
C MET A 202 15.38 21.00 -13.86
N GLU A 203 16.00 20.36 -14.85
CA GLU A 203 15.69 18.99 -15.24
C GLU A 203 16.07 17.99 -14.14
N ILE A 204 17.27 18.10 -13.58
CA ILE A 204 17.72 17.24 -12.48
C ILE A 204 16.76 17.33 -11.28
N ILE A 205 16.42 18.55 -10.86
CA ILE A 205 15.53 18.76 -9.71
C ILE A 205 14.13 18.21 -10.00
N HIS A 206 13.64 18.34 -11.23
CA HIS A 206 12.36 17.75 -11.65
C HIS A 206 12.40 16.21 -11.61
N THR A 207 13.43 15.60 -12.18
CA THR A 207 13.63 14.15 -12.15
C THR A 207 13.74 13.63 -10.72
N CYS A 208 14.52 14.29 -9.85
CA CYS A 208 14.60 13.94 -8.44
C CYS A 208 13.24 14.03 -7.74
N ASN A 209 12.45 15.08 -8.00
CA ASN A 209 11.10 15.19 -7.45
C ASN A 209 10.18 14.06 -7.92
N GLU A 210 10.23 13.67 -9.19
CA GLU A 210 9.45 12.54 -9.70
C GLU A 210 9.90 11.19 -9.11
N VAL A 211 11.20 10.97 -8.94
CA VAL A 211 11.73 9.78 -8.26
C VAL A 211 11.23 9.72 -6.81
N MET A 212 11.34 10.83 -6.08
CA MET A 212 10.84 10.90 -4.71
C MET A 212 9.32 10.72 -4.64
N LEU A 213 8.58 11.19 -5.65
CA LEU A 213 7.14 10.99 -5.75
C LEU A 213 6.77 9.52 -5.96
N ILE A 214 7.59 8.71 -6.65
CA ILE A 214 7.38 7.26 -6.79
C ILE A 214 7.40 6.58 -5.42
N PHE A 215 8.25 7.02 -4.48
CA PHE A 215 8.24 6.46 -3.11
C PHE A 215 6.87 6.55 -2.45
N SER A 216 6.13 7.63 -2.70
CA SER A 216 4.77 7.81 -2.17
C SER A 216 3.76 6.80 -2.73
N SER A 217 4.02 6.25 -3.92
CA SER A 217 3.17 5.23 -4.56
C SER A 217 3.38 3.84 -3.98
N PHE A 218 4.56 3.56 -3.40
CA PHE A 218 4.79 2.29 -2.70
C PHE A 218 3.84 2.09 -1.53
N ASN A 219 3.23 3.16 -1.00
CA ASN A 219 2.19 3.05 -0.01
C ASN A 219 1.10 2.02 -0.40
N SER A 220 0.60 2.10 -1.64
CA SER A 220 -0.42 1.18 -2.13
C SER A 220 0.13 -0.22 -2.43
N CYS A 221 1.41 -0.32 -2.81
CA CYS A 221 2.08 -1.62 -3.02
C CYS A 221 2.38 -2.35 -1.70
N LEU A 222 2.51 -1.60 -0.59
CA LEU A 222 2.82 -2.13 0.73
C LEU A 222 1.56 -2.46 1.54
N ASP A 223 0.36 -2.16 1.04
CA ASP A 223 -0.91 -2.55 1.68
C ASP A 223 -0.99 -4.08 1.90
N PRO A 224 -0.70 -4.97 0.92
CA PRO A 224 -0.71 -6.42 1.14
C PRO A 224 0.29 -6.86 2.22
N VAL A 225 1.49 -6.24 2.24
CA VAL A 225 2.52 -6.51 3.24
C VAL A 225 2.02 -6.10 4.62
N MET A 226 1.41 -4.93 4.73
CA MET A 226 0.77 -4.45 5.96
C MET A 226 -0.31 -5.41 6.44
N TYR A 227 -1.23 -5.86 5.57
CA TYR A 227 -2.27 -6.83 5.94
C TYR A 227 -1.69 -8.16 6.42
N PHE A 228 -0.67 -8.67 5.74
CA PHE A 228 0.05 -9.87 6.15
C PHE A 228 0.71 -9.70 7.52
N LEU A 229 1.46 -8.63 7.74
CA LEU A 229 2.14 -8.38 9.02
C LEU A 229 1.15 -8.19 10.19
N MET A 230 0.02 -7.53 9.92
CA MET A 230 -0.97 -7.18 10.94
C MET A 230 -1.91 -8.32 11.31
N SER A 231 -2.30 -9.18 10.36
CA SER A 231 -3.31 -10.23 10.57
C SER A 231 -2.66 -11.60 10.81
N ARG A 232 -3.02 -12.25 11.93
CA ARG A 232 -2.62 -13.64 12.18
C ARG A 232 -3.42 -14.63 11.31
N SER A 233 -4.68 -14.28 10.99
CA SER A 233 -5.54 -15.11 10.13
C SER A 233 -4.96 -15.17 8.72
N VAL A 234 -4.64 -14.00 8.14
CA VAL A 234 -4.02 -13.91 6.81
C VAL A 234 -2.68 -14.65 6.78
N ARG A 235 -1.82 -14.49 7.78
CA ARG A 235 -0.57 -15.26 7.86
C ARG A 235 -0.82 -16.76 7.86
N LYS A 236 -1.75 -17.25 8.69
CA LYS A 236 -2.09 -18.67 8.73
C LYS A 236 -2.59 -19.17 7.37
N THR A 237 -3.51 -18.45 6.73
CA THR A 237 -4.03 -18.81 5.41
C THR A 237 -2.92 -18.83 4.36
N VAL A 238 -2.06 -17.81 4.32
CA VAL A 238 -0.93 -17.74 3.37
C VAL A 238 0.07 -18.87 3.62
N PHE A 239 0.46 -19.13 4.87
CA PHE A 239 1.34 -20.26 5.21
C PHE A 239 0.69 -21.60 4.85
N GLN A 240 -0.62 -21.78 5.08
CA GLN A 240 -1.33 -22.98 4.67
C GLN A 240 -1.34 -23.15 3.15
N LEU A 241 -1.52 -22.08 2.37
CA LEU A 241 -1.47 -22.12 0.92
C LEU A 241 -0.06 -22.41 0.40
N ILE A 242 0.98 -21.78 0.97
CA ILE A 242 2.38 -22.03 0.61
C ILE A 242 2.77 -23.46 0.97
N CYS A 243 2.47 -23.92 2.18
CA CYS A 243 2.74 -25.29 2.59
C CYS A 243 1.98 -26.30 1.73
N ARG A 244 0.72 -26.03 1.36
CA ARG A 244 -0.02 -26.90 0.42
C ARG A 244 0.61 -26.92 -0.97
N LYS A 245 1.12 -25.80 -1.47
CA LYS A 245 1.79 -25.73 -2.76
C LYS A 245 3.13 -26.51 -2.74
N LEU A 246 3.90 -26.35 -1.67
CA LEU A 246 5.14 -27.09 -1.44
C LEU A 246 4.89 -28.61 -1.25
N HIS A 247 3.83 -29.00 -0.55
CA HIS A 247 3.46 -30.41 -0.40
C HIS A 247 2.87 -31.00 -1.69
N GLY A 248 2.14 -30.20 -2.47
CA GLY A 248 1.63 -30.59 -3.80
C GLY A 248 2.73 -30.80 -4.83
N GLU A 249 3.83 -30.04 -4.76
CA GLU A 249 5.05 -30.31 -5.54
C GLU A 249 5.82 -31.54 -5.02
N SER A 250 5.83 -31.82 -3.72
CA SER A 250 6.43 -33.06 -3.20
C SER A 250 5.68 -34.32 -3.61
N SER A 251 4.35 -34.30 -3.73
CA SER A 251 3.59 -35.46 -4.22
C SER A 251 3.83 -35.77 -5.70
N LEU A 252 3.99 -34.75 -6.56
CA LEU A 252 4.31 -34.94 -7.98
C LEU A 252 5.73 -35.48 -8.20
N ASN A 253 6.69 -35.12 -7.34
CA ASN A 253 8.05 -35.67 -7.40
C ASN A 253 8.14 -37.10 -6.81
N LEU A 254 7.22 -37.50 -5.93
CA LEU A 254 7.18 -38.85 -5.38
C LEU A 254 6.54 -39.85 -6.35
N GLU A 255 5.53 -39.44 -7.14
CA GLU A 255 4.88 -40.29 -8.16
C GLU A 255 5.85 -40.67 -9.29
N SER A 256 6.69 -39.73 -9.75
CA SER A 256 7.73 -40.02 -10.76
C SER A 256 8.81 -41.00 -10.26
N THR A 257 9.02 -41.12 -8.95
CA THR A 257 10.04 -42.04 -8.39
C THR A 257 9.45 -43.44 -8.15
N SER A 258 8.14 -43.55 -7.90
CA SER A 258 7.45 -44.84 -7.78
C SER A 258 7.22 -45.52 -9.13
N ASP A 259 6.95 -44.77 -10.20
CA ASP A 259 6.71 -45.34 -11.53
C ASP A 259 7.97 -45.95 -12.15
N ILE A 260 9.16 -45.41 -11.85
CA ILE A 260 10.44 -46.00 -12.27
C ILE A 260 10.68 -47.35 -11.56
N LYS A 261 10.27 -47.50 -10.30
CA LYS A 261 10.40 -48.78 -9.57
C LYS A 261 9.36 -49.82 -10.00
N LEU A 262 8.17 -49.40 -10.41
CA LEU A 262 7.12 -50.32 -10.86
C LEU A 262 7.38 -50.86 -12.28
N GLY A 263 8.01 -50.07 -13.15
CA GLY A 263 8.48 -50.52 -14.48
C GLY A 263 9.57 -51.58 -14.41
N GLN A 264 10.50 -51.48 -13.45
CA GLN A 264 11.56 -52.48 -13.26
C GLN A 264 11.01 -53.81 -12.71
N TYR A 265 10.00 -53.79 -11.83
CA TYR A 265 9.37 -55.01 -11.30
C TYR A 265 8.40 -55.70 -12.29
N ALA A 266 7.75 -54.94 -13.18
CA ALA A 266 6.83 -55.49 -14.17
C ALA A 266 7.57 -56.23 -15.30
N GLN A 267 8.77 -55.77 -15.67
CA GLN A 267 9.56 -56.41 -16.73
C GLN A 267 10.14 -57.77 -16.28
N GLU A 268 10.34 -57.97 -14.98
CA GLU A 268 10.82 -59.25 -14.42
C GLU A 268 9.69 -60.28 -14.27
N ARG A 269 8.41 -59.84 -14.20
CA ARG A 269 7.27 -60.72 -13.92
C ARG A 269 6.48 -61.17 -15.16
N LEU A 270 6.65 -60.51 -16.31
CA LEU A 270 5.97 -60.87 -17.57
C LEU A 270 6.61 -62.06 -18.30
N SER A 271 7.72 -62.59 -17.80
CA SER A 271 8.36 -63.81 -18.33
C SER A 271 7.69 -65.11 -17.86
N THR A 272 6.69 -65.03 -16.98
CA THR A 272 6.07 -66.22 -16.37
C THR A 272 4.54 -66.13 -16.32
N THR A 273 3.89 -67.01 -17.10
CA THR A 273 2.57 -67.64 -16.87
C THR A 273 1.33 -67.09 -17.59
N THR A 274 0.80 -67.91 -18.50
CA THR A 274 -0.49 -67.84 -19.21
C THR A 274 -1.66 -68.47 -18.41
N PRO A 275 -2.93 -68.03 -18.55
CA PRO A 275 -4.07 -68.50 -17.74
C PRO A 275 -5.23 -69.15 -18.54
N HIS A 276 -6.14 -69.85 -17.83
CA HIS A 276 -7.54 -70.11 -18.20
C HIS A 276 -8.25 -70.75 -16.97
N SER A 277 -9.52 -70.60 -16.60
CA SER A 277 -10.67 -69.72 -16.84
C SER A 277 -11.82 -70.25 -15.92
N SER A 278 -12.55 -69.42 -15.17
CA SER A 278 -13.92 -68.90 -15.46
C SER A 278 -15.10 -69.57 -14.72
N TYR A 279 -16.06 -68.70 -14.32
CA TYR A 279 -17.54 -68.87 -14.19
C TYR A 279 -18.14 -69.50 -12.91
N SER A 280 -19.36 -69.19 -12.40
CA SER A 280 -20.27 -68.02 -12.27
C SER A 280 -21.57 -68.51 -11.57
N ARG A 281 -22.16 -67.72 -10.64
CA ARG A 281 -23.60 -67.57 -10.22
C ARG A 281 -24.47 -68.83 -9.92
N LYS A 282 -25.43 -68.90 -8.98
CA LYS A 282 -26.53 -67.96 -8.65
C LYS A 282 -27.39 -68.51 -7.45
N LYS A 283 -27.78 -67.60 -6.54
CA LYS A 283 -29.03 -67.40 -5.74
C LYS A 283 -30.20 -68.43 -5.69
N SER A 284 -30.69 -68.71 -4.46
CA SER A 284 -32.11 -68.67 -4.00
C SER A 284 -32.20 -69.06 -2.50
N ASP A 285 -32.68 -68.18 -1.60
CA ASP A 285 -33.92 -68.34 -0.78
C ASP A 285 -33.64 -69.07 0.57
N PHE A 286 -34.26 -68.84 1.75
CA PHE A 286 -35.55 -68.26 2.17
C PHE A 286 -35.50 -67.93 3.70
N ASN A 287 -36.53 -67.25 4.19
CA ASN A 287 -36.79 -66.72 5.56
C ASN A 287 -36.52 -67.65 6.78
N VAL A 288 -36.02 -67.07 7.89
CA VAL A 288 -36.71 -66.77 9.18
C VAL A 288 -36.05 -65.53 9.79
#